data_AF-A0A662QS18-F1
#
_entry.id   AF-A0A662QS18-F1
#
_cell.length_a   1.000
_cell.length_b   1.000
_cell.length_c   1.000
_cell.angle_alpha   90.00
_cell.angle_beta   90.00
_cell.angle_gamma   90.00
#
_symmetry.space_group_name_H-M   'P 1'
#
loop_
_entity.id
_entity.type
_entity.pdbx_description
1 polymer ?
#
loop_
_entity_poly.entity_id
_entity_poly.type
_entity_poly.pdbx_seq_one_letter_code
_entity_poly.pdbx_strand_id
1 'polypeptide(L)'
;MRFELYRELLKFKNYYEPYFEGTLVLTNAGDALLDSVNFKLYFNGELEDDDGCEMKGKIEPGRTCKLNFYRLCQSGDILEVKYSGQIVSVQSC
;
A
#
# COMPACT_ATOMS: atom_id res chain seq x y z
N MET A 1 10.12 -21.41 -6.80
CA MET A 1 10.04 -20.10 -7.49
C MET A 1 10.30 -19.05 -6.41
N ARG A 2 11.44 -18.36 -6.48
CA ARG A 2 12.02 -17.56 -5.39
C ARG A 2 11.51 -16.12 -5.56
N PHE A 3 10.64 -15.68 -4.65
CA PHE A 3 9.92 -14.39 -4.69
C PHE A 3 10.80 -13.21 -4.23
N GLU A 4 12.00 -13.09 -4.79
CA GLU A 4 12.88 -11.92 -4.54
C GLU A 4 12.39 -10.65 -5.26
N LEU A 5 11.34 -10.78 -6.11
CA LEU A 5 10.90 -9.79 -7.10
C LEU A 5 10.01 -8.63 -6.60
N TYR A 6 9.45 -8.66 -5.39
CA TYR A 6 8.43 -7.67 -5.00
C TYR A 6 8.88 -6.59 -4.00
N ARG A 7 10.06 -6.75 -3.37
CA ARG A 7 10.57 -5.72 -2.44
C ARG A 7 11.04 -4.44 -3.13
N GLU A 8 11.45 -4.51 -4.39
CA GLU A 8 11.91 -3.34 -5.15
C GLU A 8 10.79 -2.64 -5.95
N LEU A 9 9.59 -3.22 -5.99
CA LEU A 9 8.54 -2.72 -6.86
C LEU A 9 7.99 -1.37 -6.41
N LEU A 10 8.02 -1.05 -5.12
CA LEU A 10 7.27 0.07 -4.56
C LEU A 10 8.24 0.98 -3.76
N LYS A 11 8.41 2.24 -4.18
CA LYS A 11 9.08 3.26 -3.37
C LYS A 11 8.05 4.02 -2.54
N PHE A 12 8.15 3.93 -1.21
CA PHE A 12 7.25 4.60 -0.27
C PHE A 12 7.80 5.97 0.11
N LYS A 13 6.94 6.99 0.06
CA LYS A 13 7.23 8.30 0.65
C LYS A 13 6.09 8.63 1.62
N ASN A 14 6.39 8.57 2.91
CA ASN A 14 5.43 8.82 3.97
C ASN A 14 5.32 10.32 4.23
N TYR A 15 4.11 10.83 4.35
CA TYR A 15 3.84 12.15 4.92
C TYR A 15 3.07 11.94 6.22
N TYR A 16 3.65 12.40 7.33
CA TYR A 16 2.99 12.47 8.63
C TYR A 16 2.79 13.97 8.93
N GLU A 17 1.58 14.45 8.71
CA GLU A 17 1.13 15.68 9.38
C GLU A 17 0.35 15.28 10.64
N PRO A 18 0.25 16.13 11.67
CA PRO A 18 -0.34 15.79 12.98
C PRO A 18 -1.86 15.50 12.96
N TYR A 19 -2.42 15.16 11.80
CA TYR A 19 -3.83 14.89 11.60
C TYR A 19 -4.07 13.39 11.44
N PHE A 20 -5.31 12.99 11.72
CA PHE A 20 -5.84 11.62 11.72
C PHE A 20 -5.76 10.89 10.37
N GLU A 21 -4.94 11.35 9.43
CA GLU A 21 -4.84 10.85 8.06
C GLU A 21 -3.38 10.56 7.70
N GLY A 22 -3.17 9.44 7.02
CA GLY A 22 -1.88 9.05 6.45
C GLY A 22 -2.06 8.52 5.04
N THR A 23 -1.01 8.63 4.23
CA THR A 23 -1.00 8.15 2.85
C THR A 23 0.20 7.24 2.61
N LEU A 24 -0.05 6.04 2.10
CA LEU A 24 0.95 5.16 1.54
C LEU A 24 0.98 5.31 0.02
N VAL A 25 2.14 5.65 -0.53
CA VAL A 25 2.34 5.74 -1.98
C VAL A 25 3.04 4.48 -2.46
N LEU A 26 2.36 3.76 -3.35
CA LEU A 26 2.83 2.57 -4.04
C LEU A 26 3.22 2.96 -5.47
N THR A 27 4.42 2.64 -5.92
CA THR A 27 4.78 2.73 -7.36
C THR A 27 4.71 1.34 -7.98
N ASN A 28 4.16 1.13 -9.16
CA ASN A 28 4.33 -0.14 -9.88
C ASN A 28 5.68 -0.15 -10.60
N ALA A 29 6.77 -0.64 -10.00
CA ALA A 29 8.06 -0.72 -10.69
C ALA A 29 8.26 -2.02 -11.51
N GLY A 30 7.18 -2.76 -11.77
CA GLY A 30 7.21 -3.99 -12.56
C GLY A 30 6.82 -3.70 -14.00
N ASP A 31 6.89 -4.72 -14.84
CA ASP A 31 6.58 -4.57 -16.28
C ASP A 31 5.11 -4.90 -16.61
N ALA A 32 4.34 -5.35 -15.62
CA ALA A 32 2.95 -5.77 -15.79
C ALA A 32 1.95 -4.71 -15.34
N LEU A 33 0.76 -4.70 -15.96
CA LEU A 33 -0.38 -3.93 -15.48
C LEU A 33 -0.92 -4.53 -14.18
N LEU A 34 -1.04 -3.71 -13.14
CA LEU A 34 -1.67 -4.10 -11.88
C LEU A 34 -3.11 -3.60 -11.82
N ASP A 35 -3.98 -4.32 -11.11
CA ASP A 35 -5.35 -3.86 -10.87
C ASP A 35 -5.45 -3.22 -9.48
N SER A 36 -5.93 -1.99 -9.45
CA SER A 36 -6.00 -1.23 -8.22
C SER A 36 -6.97 -1.81 -7.20
N VAL A 37 -7.98 -2.57 -7.65
CA VAL A 37 -8.96 -3.27 -6.79
C VAL A 37 -8.32 -4.37 -5.93
N ASN A 38 -7.17 -4.88 -6.35
CA ASN A 38 -6.46 -5.96 -5.67
C ASN A 38 -5.60 -5.46 -4.52
N PHE A 39 -5.40 -4.14 -4.39
CA PHE A 39 -4.72 -3.55 -3.26
C PHE A 39 -5.68 -3.39 -2.08
N LYS A 40 -5.25 -3.91 -0.94
CA LYS A 40 -5.96 -3.83 0.34
C LYS A 40 -4.99 -3.37 1.40
N LEU A 41 -5.39 -2.39 2.19
CA LEU A 41 -4.63 -1.91 3.33
C LEU A 41 -5.14 -2.59 4.59
N TYR A 42 -4.23 -2.98 5.47
CA TYR A 42 -4.53 -3.55 6.76
C TYR A 42 -3.81 -2.76 7.84
N PHE A 43 -4.45 -2.60 8.99
CA PHE A 43 -3.89 -2.03 10.20
C PHE A 43 -4.02 -3.06 11.31
N ASN A 44 -2.90 -3.44 11.90
CA ASN A 44 -2.82 -4.49 12.92
C ASN A 44 -3.54 -5.80 12.52
N GLY A 45 -3.51 -6.13 11.21
CA GLY A 45 -4.16 -7.31 10.64
C GLY A 45 -5.65 -7.14 10.30
N GLU A 46 -6.28 -6.02 10.64
CA GLU A 46 -7.65 -5.69 10.27
C GLU A 46 -7.69 -4.89 8.97
N LEU A 47 -8.67 -5.14 8.10
CA LEU A 47 -8.79 -4.43 6.83
C LEU A 47 -9.17 -2.96 7.07
N GLU A 48 -8.31 -2.04 6.66
CA GLU A 48 -8.58 -0.59 6.65
C GLU A 48 -9.22 -0.20 5.32
N ASP A 49 -10.55 -0.13 5.34
CA ASP A 49 -11.45 0.34 4.28
C ASP A 49 -11.25 -0.27 2.87
N ASP A 50 -12.33 -0.37 2.10
CA ASP A 50 -12.32 -1.11 0.84
C ASP A 50 -11.89 -0.26 -0.38
N ASP A 51 -11.86 1.07 -0.21
CA ASP A 51 -11.58 2.01 -1.31
C ASP A 51 -10.13 1.97 -1.80
N GLY A 52 -9.24 1.28 -1.06
CA GLY A 52 -7.93 0.87 -1.55
C GLY A 52 -7.17 2.00 -2.26
N CYS A 53 -6.68 1.68 -3.45
CA CYS A 53 -5.96 2.64 -4.28
C CYS A 53 -6.86 3.79 -4.77
N GLU A 54 -6.46 5.04 -4.51
CA GLU A 54 -7.16 6.25 -4.97
C GLU A 54 -7.38 6.25 -6.50
N MET A 55 -6.40 5.75 -7.26
CA MET A 55 -6.57 5.53 -8.70
C MET A 55 -7.37 4.26 -8.94
N LYS A 56 -8.59 4.39 -9.45
CA LYS A 56 -9.43 3.25 -9.84
C LYS A 56 -9.01 2.70 -11.20
N GLY A 57 -8.80 1.39 -11.30
CA GLY A 57 -8.50 0.68 -12.55
C GLY A 57 -7.08 0.15 -12.66
N LYS A 58 -6.49 0.22 -13.87
CA LYS A 58 -5.17 -0.35 -14.14
C LYS A 58 -4.04 0.61 -13.77
N ILE A 59 -3.02 0.08 -13.09
CA ILE A 59 -1.79 0.80 -12.73
C ILE A 59 -0.68 0.33 -13.66
N GLU A 60 -0.27 1.19 -14.59
CA GLU A 60 0.83 0.93 -15.52
C GLU A 60 2.20 0.87 -14.82
N PRO A 61 3.20 0.21 -15.42
CA PRO A 61 4.59 0.34 -15.03
C PRO A 61 5.01 1.81 -14.84
N GLY A 62 5.71 2.10 -13.75
CA GLY A 62 6.15 3.43 -13.33
C GLY A 62 5.07 4.34 -12.74
N ARG A 63 3.78 3.94 -12.76
CA ARG A 63 2.69 4.74 -12.18
C ARG A 63 2.53 4.48 -10.69
N THR A 64 1.95 5.46 -10.01
CA THR A 64 1.73 5.41 -8.57
C THR A 64 0.27 5.23 -8.22
N CYS A 65 0.04 4.52 -7.13
CA CYS A 65 -1.20 4.28 -6.45
C CYS A 65 -1.10 4.83 -5.03
N LYS A 66 -2.10 5.55 -4.54
CA LYS A 66 -2.12 6.08 -3.17
C LYS A 66 -3.18 5.35 -2.35
N LEU A 67 -2.80 4.89 -1.18
CA LEU A 67 -3.70 4.29 -0.19
C LEU A 67 -3.79 5.26 0.98
N ASN A 68 -4.96 5.82 1.20
CA ASN A 68 -5.20 6.71 2.33
C ASN A 68 -5.77 5.90 3.50
N PHE A 69 -5.36 6.23 4.72
CA PHE A 69 -5.96 5.69 5.94
C PHE A 69 -6.24 6.82 6.91
N TYR A 70 -7.37 6.73 7.60
CA TYR A 70 -7.87 7.80 8.47
C TYR A 70 -7.80 7.38 9.94
N ARG A 71 -6.62 6.89 10.36
CA ARG A 71 -6.34 6.47 11.74
C ARG A 71 -4.97 6.92 12.19
N LEU A 72 -4.86 7.19 13.48
CA LEU A 72 -3.57 7.45 14.12
C LEU A 72 -2.78 6.14 14.23
N CYS A 73 -1.57 6.13 13.70
CA CYS A 73 -0.64 5.00 13.82
C CYS A 73 0.29 5.25 15.02
N GLN A 74 0.18 4.43 16.06
CA GLN A 74 0.94 4.54 17.30
C GLN A 74 2.17 3.62 17.28
N SER A 75 3.10 3.84 18.21
CA SER A 75 4.29 3.01 18.28
C SER A 75 3.93 1.55 18.62
N GLY A 76 4.38 0.63 17.76
CA GLY A 76 4.05 -0.79 17.80
C GLY A 76 2.95 -1.21 16.82
N ASP A 77 2.24 -0.26 16.20
CA ASP A 77 1.23 -0.56 15.20
C ASP A 77 1.87 -0.97 13.87
N ILE A 78 1.15 -1.81 13.12
CA ILE A 78 1.59 -2.40 11.86
C ILE A 78 0.59 -2.04 10.77
N LEU A 79 1.08 -1.35 9.74
CA LEU A 79 0.40 -1.15 8.47
C LEU A 79 0.88 -2.21 7.48
N GLU A 80 -0.04 -2.97 6.89
CA GLU A 80 0.27 -3.96 5.85
C GLU A 80 -0.50 -3.66 4.57
N VAL A 81 0.19 -3.66 3.42
CA VAL A 81 -0.47 -3.63 2.12
C VAL A 81 -0.42 -5.03 1.53
N LYS A 82 -1.58 -5.52 1.08
CA LYS A 82 -1.70 -6.78 0.35
C LYS A 82 -2.14 -6.53 -1.09
N TYR A 83 -1.53 -7.23 -2.03
CA TYR A 83 -1.96 -7.29 -3.43
C TYR A 83 -2.41 -8.72 -3.75
N SER A 84 -3.67 -8.89 -4.14
CA SER A 84 -4.25 -10.22 -4.42
C SER A 84 -3.99 -11.26 -3.31
N GLY A 85 -4.07 -10.82 -2.06
CA GLY A 85 -3.86 -11.65 -0.86
C GLY A 85 -2.40 -11.84 -0.43
N GLN A 86 -1.41 -11.33 -1.19
CA GLN A 86 0.00 -11.40 -0.84
C GLN A 86 0.48 -10.10 -0.20
N ILE A 87 1.25 -10.18 0.89
CA ILE A 87 1.86 -9.01 1.52
C ILE A 87 2.91 -8.42 0.59
N VAL A 88 2.75 -7.16 0.24
CA VAL A 88 3.68 -6.39 -0.63
C VAL A 88 4.35 -5.24 0.10
N SER A 89 3.81 -4.81 1.25
CA SER A 89 4.45 -3.83 2.13
C SER A 89 4.04 -4.05 3.57
N VAL A 90 4.97 -3.77 4.48
CA VAL A 90 4.74 -3.73 5.93
C VAL A 90 5.50 -2.54 6.48
N GLN A 91 4.83 -1.73 7.27
CA GLN A 91 5.39 -0.57 7.95
C GLN A 91 5.01 -0.64 9.42
N SER A 92 6.00 -0.55 10.30
CA SER A 92 5.75 -0.28 11.71
C SER A 92 5.72 1.23 11.94
N CYS A 93 4.79 1.63 12.79
CA CYS A 93 4.90 2.84 13.58
C CYS A 93 5.55 2.47 14.92
#